data_AF-A0A7Y6MXD0-F1
#
_entry.id   AF-A0A7Y6MXD0-F1
#
_cell.length_a   1.000
_cell.length_b   1.000
_cell.length_c   1.000
_cell.angle_alpha   90.00
_cell.angle_beta   90.00
_cell.angle_gamma   90.00
#
_symmetry.space_group_name_H-M   'P 1'
#
loop_
_entity.id
_entity.type
_entity.pdbx_description
1 polymer ?
#
loop_
_entity_poly.entity_id
_entity_poly.type
_entity_poly.pdbx_seq_one_letter_code
_entity_poly.pdbx_strand_id
1 'polypeptide(L)' 'MSVSGSKVWKYDDRLDGKDCSYTLGRFPDVSIADARQLRNAAAKLVASGIHPKAQ' A
#
# COMPACT_ATOMS: atom_id res chain seq x y z
N MET A 1 23.71 11.35 15.73
CA MET A 1 22.31 11.78 15.60
C MET A 1 21.53 10.58 15.07
N SER A 2 20.73 9.93 15.92
CA SER A 2 20.04 8.70 15.54
C SER A 2 19.00 8.99 14.46
N VAL A 3 19.14 8.35 13.30
CA VAL A 3 18.15 8.34 12.22
C VAL A 3 16.84 7.80 12.80
N SER A 4 15.82 8.63 12.87
CA SER A 4 14.46 8.19 13.21
C SER A 4 13.96 7.26 12.10
N GLY A 5 14.18 5.95 12.29
CA GLY A 5 13.77 4.89 11.38
C GLY A 5 12.26 4.85 11.24
N SER A 6 11.76 5.47 10.17
CA SER A 6 10.33 5.53 9.88
C SER A 6 9.95 4.28 9.08
N LYS A 7 9.15 3.39 9.66
CA LYS A 7 8.69 2.19 8.96
C LYS A 7 7.35 2.48 8.28
N VAL A 8 7.24 2.16 6.99
CA VAL A 8 6.01 2.32 6.22
C VAL A 8 5.62 1.00 5.58
N TRP A 9 4.32 0.81 5.41
CA TRP A 9 3.74 -0.26 4.64
C TRP A 9 3.61 0.19 3.19
N LYS A 10 4.33 -0.47 2.28
CA LYS A 10 4.19 -0.26 0.84
C LYS A 10 3.58 -1.50 0.20
N TYR A 11 2.71 -1.25 -0.77
CA TYR A 11 2.13 -2.23 -1.65
C TYR A 11 2.67 -1.96 -3.06
N ASP A 12 3.21 -2.99 -3.69
CA ASP A 12 3.72 -2.95 -5.05
C ASP A 12 2.94 -3.98 -5.87
N ASP A 13 2.41 -3.55 -7.00
CA ASP A 13 1.56 -4.35 -7.88
C ASP A 13 1.79 -3.97 -9.33
N ARG A 14 1.25 -4.76 -10.26
CA ARG A 14 1.28 -4.48 -11.69
C ARG A 14 -0.11 -4.49 -12.26
N LEU A 15 -0.55 -3.32 -12.71
CA LEU A 15 -1.84 -3.14 -13.36
C LEU A 15 -1.60 -2.83 -14.84
N ASP A 16 -2.14 -3.67 -15.73
CA ASP A 16 -2.09 -3.44 -17.19
C ASP A 16 -0.65 -3.21 -17.73
N GLY A 17 0.31 -3.97 -17.20
CA GLY A 17 1.73 -3.83 -17.56
C GLY A 17 2.44 -2.61 -16.99
N LYS A 18 1.77 -1.81 -16.13
CA LYS A 18 2.37 -0.68 -15.42
C LYS A 18 2.66 -1.03 -13.97
N ASP A 19 3.87 -0.73 -13.54
CA ASP A 19 4.26 -0.84 -12.13
C ASP A 19 3.49 0.20 -11.30
N CYS A 20 2.76 -0.30 -10.31
CA CYS A 20 1.87 0.46 -9.44
C CYS A 20 2.32 0.28 -8.00
N SER A 21 2.88 1.34 -7.42
CA SER A 21 3.29 1.34 -6.02
C SER A 21 2.46 2.33 -5.18
N TYR A 22 2.00 1.88 -4.02
CA TYR A 22 1.18 2.63 -3.09
C TYR A 22 1.65 2.48 -1.65
N THR A 23 1.54 3.54 -0.85
CA THR A 23 1.88 3.53 0.57
C THR A 23 0.61 3.36 1.38
N LEU A 24 0.45 2.20 2.03
CA LEU A 24 -0.72 1.86 2.84
C LEU A 24 -0.75 2.66 4.16
N GLY A 25 0.42 3.10 4.64
CA GLY A 25 0.54 3.95 5.82
C GLY A 25 1.84 3.73 6.59
N ARG A 26 2.00 4.44 7.71
CA ARG A 26 3.21 4.38 8.55
C ARG A 26 2.96 3.50 9.77
N PHE A 27 3.96 2.74 10.19
CA PHE A 27 3.95 2.04 11.48
C PHE A 27 4.49 2.99 12.58
N PRO A 28 3.90 3.02 13.79
CA PRO A 28 2.82 2.16 14.29
C PRO A 28 1.40 2.65 14.02
N ASP A 29 1.23 3.81 13.37
CA ASP A 29 -0.07 4.43 13.09
C ASP A 29 -1.04 3.47 12.36
N VAL A 30 -0.50 2.63 11.48
CA VAL A 30 -1.20 1.55 10.78
C VAL A 30 -0.67 0.21 11.28
N SER A 31 -1.58 -0.56 11.90
CA SER A 31 -1.27 -1.90 12.38
C SER A 31 -1.07 -2.87 11.21
N ILE A 32 -0.47 -4.03 11.49
CA ILE A 32 -0.30 -5.07 10.46
C ILE A 32 -1.66 -5.61 9.97
N ALA A 33 -2.69 -5.58 10.82
CA ALA A 33 -4.05 -6.00 10.45
C ALA A 33 -4.65 -5.01 9.46
N ASP A 34 -4.57 -3.71 9.76
CA ASP A 34 -5.07 -2.64 8.90
C ASP A 34 -4.31 -2.62 7.56
N ALA A 35 -2.98 -2.76 7.60
CA ALA A 35 -2.16 -2.85 6.39
C ALA A 35 -2.59 -4.03 5.49
N ARG A 36 -2.92 -5.19 6.08
CA ARG A 36 -3.45 -6.34 5.33
C ARG A 36 -4.83 -6.08 4.74
N GLN A 37 -5.71 -5.39 5.46
CA GLN A 37 -7.02 -4.99 4.95
C GLN A 37 -6.90 -4.02 3.77
N LEU A 38 -6.07 -2.98 3.91
CA LEU A 38 -5.78 -2.02 2.86
C LEU A 38 -5.18 -2.70 1.62
N ARG A 39 -4.25 -3.65 1.83
CA ARG A 39 -3.68 -4.46 0.74
C ARG A 39 -4.76 -5.25 0.00
N ASN A 40 -5.66 -5.91 0.73
CA ASN A 40 -6.72 -6.71 0.11
C ASN A 40 -7.74 -5.84 -0.64
N ALA A 41 -8.05 -4.64 -0.11
CA ALA A 41 -8.86 -3.66 -0.82
C ALA A 41 -8.17 -3.18 -2.10
N ALA A 42 -6.87 -2.85 -2.02
CA ALA A 42 -6.07 -2.45 -3.17
C ALA A 42 -6.00 -3.56 -4.24
N ALA A 43 -5.78 -4.82 -3.86
CA ALA A 43 -5.77 -5.94 -4.78
C ALA A 43 -7.11 -6.12 -5.52
N LYS A 44 -8.25 -5.88 -4.85
CA LYS A 44 -9.57 -5.90 -5.51
C LYS A 44 -9.74 -4.77 -6.52
N LEU A 45 -9.23 -3.58 -6.20
CA LEU A 45 -9.25 -2.43 -7.11
C LEU A 45 -8.37 -2.71 -8.33
N VAL A 46 -7.15 -3.21 -8.13
CA VAL A 46 -6.23 -3.60 -9.21
C VAL A 46 -6.85 -4.68 -10.08
N ALA A 47 -7.48 -5.71 -9.49
CA ALA A 47 -8.19 -6.73 -10.27
C ALA A 47 -9.36 -6.15 -11.11
N SER A 48 -9.93 -5.03 -10.67
CA SER A 48 -10.99 -4.31 -11.41
C SER A 48 -10.43 -3.28 -12.42
N GLY A 49 -9.11 -3.19 -12.59
CA GLY A 49 -8.49 -2.19 -13.46
C GLY A 49 -8.36 -0.79 -12.84
N ILE A 50 -8.62 -0.65 -11.54
CA ILE A 50 -8.63 0.63 -10.83
C ILE A 50 -7.36 0.78 -10.01
N HIS A 51 -6.62 1.86 -10.24
CA HIS A 51 -5.40 2.13 -9.48
C HIS A 51 -5.72 2.54 -8.03
N PRO A 52 -5.19 1.85 -7.00
CA PRO A 52 -5.56 2.09 -5.60
C PRO A 52 -5.11 3.45 -5.02
N LYS A 53 -4.31 4.22 -5.77
CA LYS A 53 -3.89 5.61 -5.44
C LYS A 53 -4.89 6.68 -5.91
N ALA A 54 -5.99 6.32 -6.56
CA ALA A 54 -6.94 7.28 -7.13
C ALA A 54 -7.87 7.94 -6.09
N GLN A 55 -7.51 7.95 -4.81
CA GLN A 55 -8.23 8.68 -3.75
C GLN A 55 -7.28 9.51 -2.91
#